data_AF-A0A7C6QBY5-F1
#
_entry.id   AF-A0A7C6QBY5-F1
#
_cell.length_a   1.000
_cell.length_b   1.000
_cell.length_c   1.000
_cell.angle_alpha   90.00
_cell.angle_beta   90.00
_cell.angle_gamma   90.00
#
_symmetry.space_group_name_H-M   'P 1'
#
loop_
_entity.id
_entity.type
_entity.pdbx_description
1 polymer ?
#
loop_
_entity_poly.entity_id
_entity_poly.type
_entity_poly.pdbx_seq_one_letter_code
_entity_poly.pdbx_strand_id
1 'polypeptide(L)'
;MSSNTTASKKLVFTDRQRKLWPILILGAFFEGFDDALVNIALPYIQADFNMSTQLTGYALSIIAFGTMVAFFVSRLADSIGRRKVFLMCVYMYSICSFLTAFAPNAQLFIFIQFVARIFLIGCWSVGYVIICEEFSTEHRGTAVGRFQLTAVLGALLIGILLPIFTKIGLSWRALYVAGAFPLIPVLLMNKRLPETEAFLQLQEEKKQGKRQEKEDFFGPWRHPFTRYMVVMCLIWFFLYFGIKGTLNFFSLRVVNELSWTPNMVSLGLVLQTLTGIIIIAVNGKMMDTIGRKRAATMIIILGCVFSVLTFTLKSFYLVLFCSIMAAGFVNSFLIVGSTLTNELFPTEIRANAMAWSNNIVGRIGQIAVPTVVTTMAVWLGLGNATAVAVALPVISLLLILAFLPETGKKEAAK
;
A
#
# COMPACT_ATOMS: atom_id res chain seq x y z
N MET A 1 32.98 -31.86 -8.81
CA MET A 1 32.32 -31.21 -9.95
C MET A 1 30.81 -31.38 -9.82
N SER A 2 30.10 -30.36 -9.35
CA SER A 2 28.67 -30.13 -9.65
C SER A 2 28.31 -28.69 -9.24
N SER A 3 28.81 -27.72 -10.00
CA SER A 3 28.27 -26.37 -9.94
C SER A 3 26.87 -26.38 -10.54
N ASN A 4 25.84 -26.57 -9.72
CA ASN A 4 24.47 -26.22 -10.07
C ASN A 4 24.37 -24.69 -10.12
N THR A 5 24.82 -24.11 -11.22
CA THR A 5 24.45 -22.76 -11.62
C THR A 5 22.96 -22.80 -11.96
N THR A 6 22.12 -22.39 -11.01
CA THR A 6 20.75 -21.92 -11.28
C THR A 6 20.83 -20.73 -12.22
N ALA A 7 20.92 -21.01 -13.51
CA ALA A 7 20.73 -20.02 -14.55
C ALA A 7 19.30 -19.49 -14.39
N SER A 8 19.17 -18.24 -13.93
CA SER A 8 17.92 -17.49 -13.94
C SER A 8 17.35 -17.56 -15.36
N LYS A 9 16.35 -18.41 -15.59
CA LYS A 9 15.66 -18.48 -16.88
C LYS A 9 15.11 -17.08 -17.16
N LYS A 10 15.60 -16.46 -18.23
CA LYS A 10 15.11 -15.15 -18.68
C LYS A 10 13.60 -15.25 -18.84
N LEU A 11 12.88 -14.28 -18.29
CA LEU A 11 11.42 -14.20 -18.36
C LEU A 11 11.03 -13.93 -19.83
N VAL A 12 10.67 -14.98 -20.56
CA VAL A 12 10.22 -14.90 -21.96
C VAL A 12 8.72 -14.65 -21.97
N PHE A 13 8.31 -13.47 -22.43
CA PHE A 13 6.90 -13.11 -22.52
C PHE A 13 6.22 -13.80 -23.71
N THR A 14 5.04 -14.37 -23.48
CA THR A 14 4.12 -14.78 -24.56
C THR A 14 3.56 -13.54 -25.27
N ASP A 15 3.04 -13.68 -26.49
CA ASP A 15 2.47 -12.55 -27.24
C ASP A 15 1.31 -11.88 -26.51
N ARG A 16 0.61 -12.66 -25.69
CA ARG A 16 -0.47 -12.21 -24.83
C ARG A 16 0.05 -11.34 -23.68
N GLN A 17 1.07 -11.84 -22.96
CA GLN A 17 1.73 -11.08 -21.91
C GLN A 17 2.41 -9.82 -22.46
N ARG A 18 3.00 -9.86 -23.66
CA ARG A 18 3.57 -8.67 -24.33
C ARG A 18 2.54 -7.56 -24.56
N LYS A 19 1.28 -7.92 -24.81
CA LYS A 19 0.18 -6.94 -24.96
C LYS A 19 -0.28 -6.38 -23.62
N LEU A 20 -0.35 -7.21 -22.57
CA LEU A 20 -0.82 -6.80 -21.24
C LEU A 20 0.23 -6.02 -20.44
N TRP A 21 1.51 -6.38 -20.58
CA TRP A 21 2.59 -5.88 -19.73
C TRP A 21 2.76 -4.34 -19.74
N PRO A 22 2.73 -3.65 -20.90
CA PRO A 22 2.91 -2.20 -20.92
C PRO A 22 1.82 -1.44 -20.15
N ILE A 23 0.56 -1.88 -20.24
CA ILE A 23 -0.54 -1.19 -19.56
C ILE A 23 -0.55 -1.49 -18.06
N LEU A 24 -0.13 -2.69 -17.65
CA LEU A 24 0.05 -3.04 -16.24
C LEU A 24 1.16 -2.20 -15.61
N ILE A 25 2.31 -2.06 -16.29
CA ILE A 25 3.41 -1.19 -15.85
C ILE A 25 2.95 0.26 -15.77
N LEU A 26 2.25 0.77 -16.79
CA LEU A 26 1.75 2.14 -16.77
C LEU A 26 0.80 2.37 -15.60
N GLY A 27 -0.15 1.44 -15.36
CA GLY A 27 -1.06 1.49 -14.23
C GLY A 27 -0.32 1.47 -12.88
N ALA A 28 0.68 0.61 -12.73
CA ALA A 28 1.50 0.55 -11.51
C ALA A 28 2.30 1.83 -11.28
N PHE A 29 2.93 2.35 -12.33
CA PHE A 29 3.75 3.57 -12.24
C PHE A 29 2.94 4.74 -11.70
N PHE A 30 1.77 4.98 -12.30
CA PHE A 30 0.93 6.10 -11.91
C PHE A 30 0.18 5.84 -10.61
N GLU A 31 -0.05 4.57 -10.26
CA GLU A 31 -0.54 4.23 -8.92
C GLU A 31 0.42 4.69 -7.83
N GLY A 32 1.70 4.32 -7.93
CA GLY A 32 2.70 4.77 -6.97
C GLY A 32 2.98 6.28 -7.02
N PHE A 33 2.84 6.90 -8.20
CA PHE A 33 2.92 8.35 -8.37
C PHE A 33 1.82 9.09 -7.58
N ASP A 34 0.55 8.76 -7.81
CA ASP A 34 -0.58 9.45 -7.15
C ASP A 34 -0.69 9.07 -5.65
N ASP A 35 -0.31 7.84 -5.25
CA ASP A 35 -0.27 7.45 -3.83
C ASP A 35 0.73 8.31 -3.04
N ALA A 36 1.93 8.50 -3.60
CA ALA A 36 2.96 9.33 -2.99
C ALA A 36 2.60 10.83 -3.04
N LEU A 37 2.00 11.29 -4.15
CA LEU A 37 1.69 12.70 -4.38
C LEU A 37 0.85 13.32 -3.27
N VAL A 38 -0.23 12.67 -2.82
CA VAL A 38 -1.10 13.20 -1.75
C VAL A 38 -0.31 13.46 -0.47
N ASN A 39 0.58 12.55 -0.08
CA ASN A 39 1.32 12.66 1.19
C ASN A 39 2.48 13.65 1.09
N ILE A 40 3.14 13.72 -0.07
CA ILE A 40 4.29 14.58 -0.32
C ILE A 40 3.85 16.04 -0.51
N ALA A 41 2.75 16.27 -1.23
CA ALA A 41 2.18 17.59 -1.46
C ALA A 41 1.32 18.10 -0.30
N LEU A 42 1.02 17.28 0.71
CA LEU A 42 0.12 17.60 1.83
C LEU A 42 0.36 18.96 2.49
N PRO A 43 1.59 19.37 2.87
CA PRO A 43 1.81 20.69 3.48
C PRO A 43 1.47 21.85 2.52
N TYR A 44 1.70 21.69 1.23
CA TYR A 44 1.37 22.70 0.21
C TYR A 44 -0.13 22.78 -0.05
N ILE A 45 -0.81 21.62 -0.05
CA ILE A 45 -2.28 21.53 -0.15
C ILE A 45 -2.93 22.19 1.08
N GLN A 46 -2.38 21.92 2.28
CA GLN A 46 -2.84 22.52 3.52
C GLN A 46 -2.74 24.06 3.48
N ALA A 47 -1.60 24.59 3.04
CA ALA A 47 -1.38 26.03 2.93
C ALA A 47 -2.28 26.68 1.88
N ASP A 48 -2.41 26.06 0.70
CA ASP A 48 -3.18 26.58 -0.43
C ASP A 48 -4.69 26.69 -0.12
N PHE A 49 -5.25 25.68 0.54
CA PHE A 49 -6.66 25.70 0.96
C PHE A 49 -6.89 26.32 2.35
N ASN A 50 -5.85 26.84 3.02
CA ASN A 50 -5.90 27.33 4.39
C ASN A 50 -6.56 26.33 5.38
N MET A 51 -6.21 25.05 5.25
CA MET A 51 -6.81 23.99 6.06
C MET A 51 -6.20 23.95 7.46
N SER A 52 -7.04 23.88 8.49
CA SER A 52 -6.58 23.55 9.83
C SER A 52 -5.98 22.14 9.88
N THR A 53 -5.06 21.89 10.82
CA THR A 53 -4.43 20.57 11.00
C THR A 53 -5.48 19.47 11.20
N GLN A 54 -6.56 19.78 11.92
CA GLN A 54 -7.68 18.88 12.16
C GLN A 54 -8.39 18.53 10.85
N LEU A 55 -8.72 19.53 10.03
CA LEU A 55 -9.36 19.33 8.72
C LEU A 55 -8.46 18.52 7.77
N THR A 56 -7.14 18.73 7.80
CA THR A 56 -6.18 17.92 7.04
C THR A 56 -6.22 16.44 7.44
N GLY A 57 -6.37 16.14 8.73
CA GLY A 57 -6.57 14.77 9.20
C GLY A 57 -7.89 14.17 8.73
N TYR A 58 -9.00 14.91 8.85
CA TYR A 58 -10.30 14.46 8.34
C TYR A 58 -10.26 14.20 6.82
N ALA A 59 -9.60 15.07 6.06
CA ALA A 59 -9.38 14.90 4.63
C ALA A 59 -8.68 13.57 4.33
N LEU A 60 -7.55 13.30 4.97
CA LEU A 60 -6.80 12.06 4.79
C LEU A 60 -7.61 10.82 5.20
N SER A 61 -8.39 10.90 6.29
CA SER A 61 -9.27 9.83 6.73
C SER A 61 -10.37 9.51 5.70
N ILE A 62 -11.03 10.55 5.16
CA ILE A 62 -12.06 10.38 4.11
C ILE A 62 -11.43 9.80 2.83
N ILE A 63 -10.27 10.30 2.40
CA ILE A 63 -9.56 9.75 1.24
C ILE A 63 -9.20 8.29 1.50
N ALA A 64 -8.68 7.97 2.68
CA ALA A 64 -8.33 6.60 3.08
C ALA A 64 -9.53 5.65 3.11
N PHE A 65 -10.75 6.16 3.38
CA PHE A 65 -11.97 5.35 3.30
C PHE A 65 -12.20 4.76 1.90
N GLY A 66 -11.75 5.47 0.84
CA GLY A 66 -11.80 4.97 -0.53
C GLY A 66 -11.04 3.66 -0.72
N THR A 67 -9.99 3.43 0.09
CA THR A 67 -9.23 2.17 0.06
C THR A 67 -10.04 0.97 0.55
N MET A 68 -10.99 1.17 1.47
CA MET A 68 -11.91 0.11 1.93
C MET A 68 -12.97 -0.17 0.88
N VAL A 69 -13.52 0.87 0.25
CA VAL A 69 -14.51 0.74 -0.84
C VAL A 69 -13.90 0.06 -2.08
N ALA A 70 -12.61 0.28 -2.35
CA ALA A 70 -11.88 -0.37 -3.45
C ALA A 70 -11.95 -1.90 -3.42
N PHE A 71 -12.09 -2.52 -2.23
CA PHE A 71 -12.26 -3.97 -2.10
C PHE A 71 -13.45 -4.49 -2.93
N PHE A 72 -14.57 -3.76 -2.94
CA PHE A 72 -15.75 -4.15 -3.72
C PHE A 72 -15.52 -3.99 -5.22
N VAL A 73 -14.77 -2.97 -5.64
CA VAL A 73 -14.36 -2.79 -7.04
C VAL A 73 -13.45 -3.93 -7.49
N SER A 74 -12.51 -4.35 -6.66
CA SER A 74 -11.66 -5.51 -6.96
C SER A 74 -12.47 -6.79 -7.09
N ARG A 75 -13.47 -7.02 -6.22
CA ARG A 75 -14.36 -8.18 -6.30
C ARG A 75 -15.27 -8.15 -7.53
N LEU A 76 -15.58 -6.96 -8.05
CA LEU A 76 -16.31 -6.82 -9.32
C LEU A 76 -15.53 -7.44 -10.49
N ALA A 77 -14.20 -7.43 -10.44
CA ALA A 77 -13.34 -8.02 -11.48
C ALA A 77 -13.59 -9.53 -11.66
N ASP A 78 -13.97 -10.23 -10.59
CA ASP A 78 -14.28 -11.67 -10.65
C ASP A 78 -15.61 -11.99 -11.35
N SER A 79 -16.47 -10.98 -11.54
CA SER A 79 -17.77 -11.13 -12.20
C SER A 79 -17.80 -10.55 -13.61
N ILE A 80 -17.29 -9.34 -13.79
CA ILE A 80 -17.37 -8.60 -15.06
C ILE A 80 -16.17 -8.89 -15.99
N GLY A 81 -15.02 -9.27 -15.41
CA GLY A 81 -13.76 -9.48 -16.11
C GLY A 81 -12.64 -8.57 -15.61
N ARG A 82 -11.42 -9.10 -15.62
CA ARG A 82 -10.24 -8.48 -14.99
C ARG A 82 -9.78 -7.30 -15.83
N ARG A 83 -9.73 -7.47 -17.15
CA ARG A 83 -9.39 -6.40 -18.10
C ARG A 83 -10.37 -5.23 -17.99
N LYS A 84 -11.68 -5.49 -18.00
CA LYS A 84 -12.70 -4.42 -18.00
C LYS A 84 -12.60 -3.57 -16.75
N VAL A 85 -12.50 -4.20 -15.58
CA VAL A 85 -12.39 -3.50 -14.31
C VAL A 85 -11.05 -2.78 -14.19
N PHE A 86 -9.94 -3.40 -14.62
CA PHE A 86 -8.64 -2.72 -14.64
C PHE A 86 -8.66 -1.45 -15.49
N LEU A 87 -9.17 -1.51 -16.73
CA LEU A 87 -9.26 -0.35 -17.62
C LEU A 87 -10.19 0.73 -17.08
N MET A 88 -11.33 0.34 -16.48
CA MET A 88 -12.24 1.26 -15.82
C MET A 88 -11.55 1.99 -14.67
N CYS A 89 -10.82 1.25 -13.82
CA CYS A 89 -10.05 1.83 -12.73
C CYS A 89 -9.02 2.83 -13.27
N VAL A 90 -8.26 2.45 -14.30
CA VAL A 90 -7.25 3.35 -14.87
C VAL A 90 -7.88 4.64 -15.41
N TYR A 91 -8.94 4.49 -16.20
CA TYR A 91 -9.65 5.64 -16.77
C TYR A 91 -10.23 6.56 -15.68
N MET A 92 -10.92 5.99 -14.68
CA MET A 92 -11.57 6.77 -13.63
C MET A 92 -10.58 7.44 -12.69
N TYR A 93 -9.50 6.78 -12.28
CA TYR A 93 -8.52 7.44 -11.41
C TYR A 93 -7.81 8.57 -12.16
N SER A 94 -7.47 8.40 -13.45
CA SER A 94 -6.75 9.44 -14.17
C SER A 94 -7.64 10.67 -14.46
N ILE A 95 -8.95 10.49 -14.69
CA ILE A 95 -9.91 11.61 -14.71
C ILE A 95 -9.94 12.30 -13.36
N CYS A 96 -10.04 11.55 -12.26
CA CYS A 96 -10.08 12.16 -10.93
C CYS A 96 -8.77 12.90 -10.62
N SER A 97 -7.61 12.36 -11.01
CA SER A 97 -6.30 13.04 -10.87
C SER A 97 -6.30 14.36 -11.66
N PHE A 98 -6.75 14.35 -12.92
CA PHE A 98 -6.92 15.58 -13.70
C PHE A 98 -7.85 16.61 -13.04
N LEU A 99 -9.05 16.19 -12.60
CA LEU A 99 -10.04 17.06 -11.97
C LEU A 99 -9.54 17.62 -10.62
N THR A 100 -8.69 16.88 -9.91
CA THR A 100 -8.09 17.33 -8.65
C THR A 100 -7.28 18.61 -8.84
N ALA A 101 -6.59 18.75 -9.97
CA ALA A 101 -5.81 19.95 -10.27
C ALA A 101 -6.67 21.23 -10.35
N PHE A 102 -7.96 21.09 -10.65
CA PHE A 102 -8.90 22.22 -10.80
C PHE A 102 -9.81 22.40 -9.58
N ALA A 103 -9.57 21.67 -8.48
CA ALA A 103 -10.38 21.81 -7.27
C ALA A 103 -10.22 23.23 -6.66
N PRO A 104 -11.33 23.99 -6.52
CA PRO A 104 -11.28 25.37 -6.01
C PRO A 104 -11.32 25.44 -4.48
N ASN A 105 -11.76 24.37 -3.81
CA ASN A 105 -11.86 24.29 -2.36
C ASN A 105 -11.51 22.89 -1.85
N ALA A 106 -11.24 22.80 -0.54
CA ALA A 106 -10.83 21.57 0.12
C ALA A 106 -11.91 20.47 0.03
N GLN A 107 -13.20 20.81 0.11
CA GLN A 107 -14.28 19.82 0.08
C GLN A 107 -14.32 19.08 -1.25
N LEU A 108 -14.25 19.80 -2.37
CA LEU A 108 -14.23 19.19 -3.70
C LEU A 108 -12.93 18.38 -3.90
N PHE A 109 -11.79 18.90 -3.44
CA PHE A 109 -10.53 18.16 -3.45
C PHE A 109 -10.65 16.81 -2.73
N ILE A 110 -11.18 16.80 -1.50
CA ILE A 110 -11.36 15.59 -0.69
C ILE A 110 -12.29 14.60 -1.38
N PHE A 111 -13.40 15.07 -1.93
CA PHE A 111 -14.36 14.21 -2.62
C PHE A 111 -13.75 13.55 -3.86
N ILE A 112 -13.08 14.34 -4.73
CA ILE A 112 -12.43 13.81 -5.92
C ILE A 112 -11.32 12.82 -5.53
N GLN A 113 -10.52 13.14 -4.49
CA GLN A 113 -9.45 12.27 -4.02
C GLN A 113 -9.96 10.98 -3.38
N PHE A 114 -11.10 11.02 -2.70
CA PHE A 114 -11.78 9.82 -2.21
C PHE A 114 -12.16 8.90 -3.38
N VAL A 115 -12.81 9.44 -4.41
CA VAL A 115 -13.17 8.67 -5.61
C VAL A 115 -11.92 8.17 -6.35
N ALA A 116 -10.91 9.01 -6.51
CA ALA A 116 -9.62 8.63 -7.08
C ALA A 116 -9.03 7.43 -6.34
N ARG A 117 -9.06 7.45 -5.01
CA ARG A 117 -8.47 6.41 -4.16
C ARG A 117 -9.14 5.06 -4.33
N ILE A 118 -10.45 5.02 -4.58
CA ILE A 118 -11.20 3.78 -4.87
C ILE A 118 -10.60 3.10 -6.11
N PHE A 119 -10.50 3.85 -7.20
CA PHE A 119 -10.05 3.33 -8.49
C PHE A 119 -8.55 3.10 -8.54
N LEU A 120 -7.76 3.90 -7.81
CA LEU A 120 -6.32 3.74 -7.69
C LEU A 120 -5.96 2.38 -7.05
N ILE A 121 -6.56 2.08 -5.89
CA ILE A 121 -6.36 0.79 -5.21
C ILE A 121 -6.96 -0.36 -6.02
N GLY A 122 -8.10 -0.13 -6.68
CA GLY A 122 -8.69 -1.11 -7.60
C GLY A 122 -7.74 -1.46 -8.76
N CYS A 123 -7.08 -0.47 -9.35
CA CYS A 123 -6.06 -0.67 -10.39
C CYS A 123 -4.91 -1.55 -9.88
N TRP A 124 -4.34 -1.22 -8.72
CA TRP A 124 -3.27 -2.00 -8.11
C TRP A 124 -3.69 -3.45 -7.83
N SER A 125 -4.85 -3.64 -7.19
CA SER A 125 -5.35 -4.96 -6.79
C SER A 125 -5.68 -5.83 -8.00
N VAL A 126 -6.40 -5.30 -9.01
CA VAL A 126 -6.78 -6.08 -10.20
C VAL A 126 -5.55 -6.33 -11.08
N GLY A 127 -4.62 -5.37 -11.17
CA GLY A 127 -3.34 -5.55 -11.86
C GLY A 127 -2.51 -6.70 -11.27
N TYR A 128 -2.44 -6.78 -9.94
CA TYR A 128 -1.79 -7.88 -9.24
C TYR A 128 -2.44 -9.25 -9.57
N VAL A 129 -3.78 -9.31 -9.60
CA VAL A 129 -4.52 -10.53 -9.97
C VAL A 129 -4.22 -10.95 -11.41
N ILE A 130 -4.22 -10.01 -12.36
CA ILE A 130 -3.89 -10.29 -13.77
C ILE A 130 -2.50 -10.92 -13.88
N ILE A 131 -1.51 -10.40 -13.14
CA ILE A 131 -0.15 -10.98 -13.14
C ILE A 131 -0.14 -12.38 -12.53
N CYS A 132 -0.88 -12.61 -11.46
CA CYS A 132 -0.95 -13.94 -10.84
C CYS A 132 -1.61 -14.98 -11.75
N GLU A 133 -2.60 -14.57 -12.56
CA GLU A 133 -3.30 -15.44 -13.49
C GLU A 133 -2.54 -15.70 -14.80
N GLU A 134 -1.80 -14.71 -15.31
CA GLU A 134 -1.10 -14.82 -16.61
C GLU A 134 0.31 -15.41 -16.51
N PHE A 135 0.97 -15.32 -15.36
CA PHE A 135 2.33 -15.81 -15.17
C PHE A 135 2.34 -17.13 -14.37
N SER A 136 3.11 -18.09 -14.87
CA SER A 136 3.34 -19.37 -14.20
C SER A 136 4.03 -19.20 -12.84
N THR A 137 3.85 -20.16 -11.94
CA THR A 137 4.40 -20.12 -10.57
C THR A 137 5.90 -19.84 -10.52
N GLU A 138 6.68 -20.35 -11.49
CA GLU A 138 8.14 -20.14 -11.60
C GLU A 138 8.51 -18.67 -11.88
N HIS A 139 7.70 -17.96 -12.67
CA HIS A 139 8.00 -16.59 -13.12
C HIS A 139 7.15 -15.50 -12.43
N ARG A 140 6.07 -15.89 -11.73
CA ARG A 140 5.12 -14.99 -11.06
C ARG A 140 5.81 -14.05 -10.09
N GLY A 141 6.74 -14.56 -9.26
CA GLY A 141 7.48 -13.75 -8.30
C GLY A 141 8.27 -12.61 -8.96
N THR A 142 8.96 -12.91 -10.06
CA THR A 142 9.73 -11.93 -10.83
C THR A 142 8.81 -10.91 -11.51
N ALA A 143 7.66 -11.33 -12.04
CA ALA A 143 6.68 -10.42 -12.66
C ALA A 143 6.06 -9.47 -11.62
N VAL A 144 5.62 -10.00 -10.48
CA VAL A 144 5.11 -9.21 -9.35
C VAL A 144 6.18 -8.24 -8.83
N GLY A 145 7.43 -8.69 -8.71
CA GLY A 145 8.55 -7.84 -8.30
C GLY A 145 8.76 -6.67 -9.26
N ARG A 146 8.76 -6.90 -10.57
CA ARG A 146 8.87 -5.82 -11.58
C ARG A 146 7.68 -4.86 -11.54
N PHE A 147 6.47 -5.37 -11.32
CA PHE A 147 5.27 -4.55 -11.16
C PHE A 147 5.37 -3.61 -9.96
N GLN A 148 5.76 -4.13 -8.79
CA GLN A 148 5.94 -3.31 -7.59
C GLN A 148 7.10 -2.32 -7.71
N LEU A 149 8.22 -2.72 -8.32
CA LEU A 149 9.32 -1.79 -8.60
C LEU A 149 8.87 -0.63 -9.48
N THR A 150 7.97 -0.86 -10.43
CA THR A 150 7.43 0.18 -11.30
C THR A 150 6.61 1.20 -10.50
N ALA A 151 5.77 0.75 -9.56
CA ALA A 151 5.04 1.66 -8.67
C ALA A 151 6.00 2.51 -7.81
N VAL A 152 7.06 1.88 -7.30
CA VAL A 152 8.10 2.58 -6.53
C VAL A 152 8.81 3.65 -7.37
N LEU A 153 9.08 3.39 -8.66
CA LEU A 153 9.65 4.39 -9.57
C LEU A 153 8.72 5.60 -9.78
N GLY A 154 7.41 5.38 -9.80
CA GLY A 154 6.42 6.46 -9.84
C GLY A 154 6.46 7.35 -8.60
N ALA A 155 6.52 6.73 -7.41
CA ALA A 155 6.67 7.46 -6.15
C ALA A 155 7.99 8.26 -6.09
N LEU A 156 9.10 7.69 -6.56
CA LEU A 156 10.39 8.36 -6.66
C LEU A 156 10.35 9.60 -7.58
N LEU A 157 9.63 9.51 -8.69
CA LEU A 157 9.50 10.62 -9.63
C LEU A 157 8.86 11.84 -8.95
N ILE A 158 7.84 11.66 -8.10
CA ILE A 158 7.24 12.77 -7.34
C ILE A 158 8.25 13.43 -6.41
N GLY A 159 9.06 12.63 -5.71
CA GLY A 159 10.12 13.14 -4.85
C GLY A 159 11.05 14.09 -5.62
N ILE A 160 11.37 13.78 -6.87
CA ILE A 160 12.25 14.59 -7.73
C ILE A 160 11.51 15.79 -8.35
N LEU A 161 10.26 15.62 -8.79
CA LEU A 161 9.50 16.68 -9.48
C LEU A 161 9.05 17.79 -8.54
N LEU A 162 8.70 17.48 -7.29
CA LEU A 162 8.23 18.48 -6.32
C LEU A 162 9.19 19.68 -6.17
N PRO A 163 10.50 19.51 -5.87
CA PRO A 163 11.43 20.64 -5.74
C PRO A 163 11.62 21.41 -7.06
N ILE A 164 11.55 20.73 -8.20
CA ILE A 164 11.67 21.37 -9.52
C ILE A 164 10.46 22.28 -9.78
N PHE A 165 9.25 21.77 -9.54
CA PHE A 165 8.01 22.49 -9.79
C PHE A 165 7.87 23.69 -8.86
N THR A 166 8.16 23.50 -7.57
CA THR A 166 8.15 24.59 -6.59
C THR A 166 9.18 25.67 -6.92
N LYS A 167 10.36 25.30 -7.45
CA LYS A 167 11.38 26.28 -7.90
C LYS A 167 10.95 27.10 -9.12
N ILE A 168 10.18 26.51 -10.03
CA ILE A 168 9.67 27.19 -11.25
C ILE A 168 8.39 28.01 -10.93
N GLY A 169 7.89 27.95 -9.69
CA GLY A 169 6.64 28.62 -9.29
C GLY A 169 5.38 27.87 -9.71
N LEU A 170 5.50 26.62 -10.15
CA LEU A 170 4.35 25.77 -10.44
C LEU A 170 3.75 25.23 -9.14
N SER A 171 2.43 25.35 -9.00
CA SER A 171 1.67 24.79 -7.88
C SER A 171 1.67 23.26 -7.92
N TRP A 172 1.43 22.63 -6.76
CA TRP A 172 1.22 21.17 -6.62
C TRP A 172 0.15 20.63 -7.57
N ARG A 173 -0.80 21.48 -8.00
CA ARG A 173 -1.83 21.15 -9.00
C ARG A 173 -1.25 20.64 -10.32
N ALA A 174 -0.10 21.15 -10.77
CA ALA A 174 0.52 20.72 -12.02
C ALA A 174 1.00 19.26 -11.96
N LEU A 175 1.32 18.73 -10.78
CA LEU A 175 1.68 17.32 -10.60
C LEU A 175 0.47 16.40 -10.82
N TYR A 176 -0.73 16.83 -10.42
CA TYR A 176 -1.98 16.10 -10.71
C TYR A 176 -2.34 16.15 -12.20
N VAL A 177 -2.04 17.24 -12.91
CA VAL A 177 -2.17 17.27 -14.38
C VAL A 177 -1.21 16.28 -15.03
N ALA A 178 0.03 16.18 -14.55
CA ALA A 178 0.98 15.16 -15.02
C ALA A 178 0.50 13.74 -14.70
N GLY A 179 -0.14 13.53 -13.55
CA GLY A 179 -0.79 12.28 -13.15
C GLY A 179 -1.92 11.82 -14.09
N ALA A 180 -2.50 12.73 -14.88
CA ALA A 180 -3.52 12.42 -15.88
C ALA A 180 -2.99 11.80 -17.17
N PHE A 181 -1.66 11.75 -17.37
CA PHE A 181 -1.01 11.19 -18.56
C PHE A 181 -1.48 9.77 -18.97
N PRO A 182 -1.81 8.84 -18.05
CA PRO A 182 -2.29 7.50 -18.40
C PRO A 182 -3.59 7.48 -19.19
N LEU A 183 -4.38 8.56 -19.20
CA LEU A 183 -5.58 8.65 -20.02
C LEU A 183 -5.29 8.39 -21.49
N ILE A 184 -4.18 8.93 -22.01
CA ILE A 184 -3.87 8.87 -23.44
C ILE A 184 -3.56 7.42 -23.85
N PRO A 185 -2.59 6.70 -23.23
CA PRO A 185 -2.30 5.32 -23.63
C PRO A 185 -3.48 4.37 -23.40
N VAL A 186 -4.24 4.54 -22.33
CA VAL A 186 -5.35 3.64 -21.99
C VAL A 186 -6.48 3.72 -23.01
N LEU A 187 -6.83 4.94 -23.45
CA LEU A 187 -7.81 5.14 -24.52
C LEU A 187 -7.37 4.50 -25.84
N LEU A 188 -6.08 4.60 -26.17
CA LEU A 188 -5.52 4.03 -27.41
C LEU A 188 -5.40 2.50 -27.37
N MET A 189 -5.08 1.93 -26.20
CA MET A 189 -4.79 0.50 -26.05
C MET A 189 -6.00 -0.35 -25.63
N ASN A 190 -7.12 0.28 -25.22
CA ASN A 190 -8.32 -0.41 -24.74
C ASN A 190 -8.76 -1.56 -25.64
N LYS A 191 -8.83 -1.38 -26.97
CA LYS A 191 -9.38 -2.39 -27.90
C LYS A 191 -8.50 -3.62 -28.12
N ARG A 192 -7.22 -3.62 -27.71
CA ARG A 192 -6.23 -4.66 -28.09
C ARG A 192 -5.86 -5.63 -26.97
N LEU A 193 -6.39 -5.45 -25.77
CA LEU A 193 -5.98 -6.22 -24.60
C LEU A 193 -6.81 -7.52 -24.49
N PRO A 194 -6.22 -8.69 -24.30
CA PRO A 194 -6.98 -9.91 -24.08
C PRO A 194 -7.49 -10.00 -22.62
N GLU A 195 -8.58 -10.73 -22.38
CA GLU A 195 -9.09 -11.03 -21.03
C GLU A 195 -8.41 -12.28 -20.47
N THR A 196 -8.06 -12.31 -19.18
CA THR A 196 -7.17 -13.32 -18.55
C THR A 196 -7.53 -14.79 -18.87
N GLU A 197 -6.56 -15.64 -19.20
CA GLU A 197 -6.84 -17.06 -19.55
C GLU A 197 -7.59 -17.79 -18.43
N ALA A 198 -7.16 -17.59 -17.18
CA ALA A 198 -7.83 -18.15 -16.01
C ALA A 198 -9.30 -17.67 -15.91
N PHE A 199 -9.60 -16.40 -16.20
CA PHE A 199 -10.98 -15.90 -16.20
C PHE A 199 -11.85 -16.54 -17.27
N LEU A 200 -11.29 -16.74 -18.47
CA LEU A 200 -12.02 -17.36 -19.59
C LEU A 200 -12.37 -18.82 -19.25
N GLN A 201 -11.40 -19.57 -18.72
CA GLN A 201 -11.63 -20.94 -18.23
C GLN A 201 -12.68 -20.97 -17.12
N LEU A 202 -12.59 -20.05 -16.15
CA LEU A 202 -13.58 -19.91 -15.08
C LEU A 202 -15.00 -19.61 -15.60
N GLN A 203 -15.14 -18.78 -16.64
CA GLN A 203 -16.44 -18.53 -17.27
C GLN A 203 -16.98 -19.76 -17.99
N GLU A 204 -16.13 -20.53 -18.66
CA GLU A 204 -16.52 -21.76 -19.35
C GLU A 204 -16.95 -22.85 -18.35
N GLU A 205 -16.21 -23.04 -17.25
CA GLU A 205 -16.58 -23.96 -16.17
C GLU A 205 -17.93 -23.60 -15.54
N LYS A 206 -18.17 -22.30 -15.30
CA LYS A 206 -19.45 -21.79 -14.79
C LYS A 206 -20.59 -22.05 -15.78
N LYS A 207 -20.38 -21.82 -17.08
CA LYS A 207 -21.38 -22.12 -18.13
C LYS A 207 -21.68 -23.61 -18.23
N GLN A 208 -20.68 -24.46 -17.99
CA GLN A 208 -20.82 -25.92 -17.98
C GLN A 208 -21.47 -26.46 -16.69
N GLY A 209 -21.82 -25.61 -15.72
CA GLY A 209 -22.42 -26.02 -14.44
C GLY A 209 -21.48 -26.84 -13.54
N LYS A 210 -20.20 -26.98 -13.90
CA LYS A 210 -19.23 -27.85 -13.20
C LYS A 210 -18.73 -27.28 -11.89
N ARG A 211 -18.97 -25.99 -11.63
CA ARG A 211 -18.47 -25.31 -10.44
C ARG A 211 -19.60 -24.74 -9.60
N GLN A 212 -20.00 -25.50 -8.58
CA GLN A 212 -20.64 -24.97 -7.39
C GLN A 212 -19.59 -24.89 -6.29
N GLU A 213 -19.21 -23.66 -5.91
CA GLU A 213 -18.74 -23.36 -4.56
C GLU A 213 -18.78 -21.85 -4.39
N LYS A 214 -19.81 -21.36 -3.69
CA LYS A 214 -19.71 -20.03 -3.09
C LYS A 214 -18.67 -20.18 -1.98
N GLU A 215 -17.50 -19.59 -2.16
CA GLU A 215 -16.56 -19.43 -1.05
C GLU A 215 -17.32 -18.84 0.14
N ASP A 216 -17.27 -19.52 1.28
CA ASP A 216 -17.92 -19.03 2.49
C ASP A 216 -17.17 -17.79 2.96
N PHE A 217 -17.70 -16.63 2.56
CA PHE A 217 -17.14 -15.33 2.91
C PHE A 217 -17.04 -15.13 4.42
N PHE A 218 -17.92 -15.76 5.20
CA PHE A 218 -17.92 -15.72 6.65
C PHE A 218 -17.23 -16.94 7.29
N GLY A 219 -16.62 -17.82 6.50
CA GLY A 219 -15.90 -19.00 6.97
C GLY A 219 -14.88 -18.72 8.09
N PRO A 220 -14.03 -17.67 7.99
CA PRO A 220 -13.08 -17.31 9.05
C PRO A 220 -13.72 -16.92 10.39
N TRP A 221 -15.00 -16.51 10.39
CA TRP A 221 -15.73 -16.14 11.60
C TRP A 221 -16.41 -17.31 12.30
N ARG A 222 -16.41 -18.50 11.69
CA ARG A 222 -16.95 -19.72 12.29
C ARG A 222 -15.94 -20.38 13.22
N HIS A 223 -16.45 -21.08 14.23
CA HIS A 223 -15.62 -21.89 15.13
C HIS A 223 -14.85 -22.95 14.33
N PRO A 224 -13.55 -23.21 14.61
CA PRO A 224 -12.73 -22.72 15.74
C PRO A 224 -11.93 -21.44 15.46
N PHE A 225 -12.05 -20.83 14.28
CA PHE A 225 -11.14 -19.78 13.83
C PHE A 225 -11.49 -18.37 14.32
N THR A 226 -12.69 -18.15 14.86
CA THR A 226 -13.19 -16.86 15.32
C THR A 226 -12.22 -16.12 16.25
N ARG A 227 -11.57 -16.84 17.18
CA ARG A 227 -10.60 -16.24 18.10
C ARG A 227 -9.39 -15.66 17.37
N TYR A 228 -8.84 -16.41 16.41
CA TYR A 228 -7.69 -15.98 15.62
C TYR A 228 -8.07 -14.84 14.67
N MET A 229 -9.31 -14.86 14.17
CA MET A 229 -9.88 -13.81 13.34
C MET A 229 -9.93 -12.47 14.08
N VAL A 230 -10.50 -12.46 15.30
CA VAL A 230 -10.56 -11.24 16.14
C VAL A 230 -9.17 -10.73 16.46
N VAL A 231 -8.24 -11.60 16.86
CA VAL A 231 -6.85 -11.23 17.16
C VAL A 231 -6.15 -10.67 15.93
N MET A 232 -6.31 -11.27 14.75
CA MET A 232 -5.74 -10.77 13.50
C MET A 232 -6.31 -9.42 13.08
N CYS A 233 -7.62 -9.21 13.24
CA CYS A 233 -8.26 -7.91 12.99
C CYS A 233 -7.63 -6.80 13.85
N LEU A 234 -7.43 -7.05 15.15
CA LEU A 234 -6.81 -6.10 16.07
C LEU A 234 -5.33 -5.85 15.73
N ILE A 235 -4.59 -6.91 15.38
CA ILE A 235 -3.20 -6.79 14.95
C ILE A 235 -3.11 -5.88 13.73
N TRP A 236 -3.88 -6.15 12.67
CA TRP A 236 -3.89 -5.32 11.46
C TRP A 236 -4.29 -3.87 11.75
N PHE A 237 -5.33 -3.67 12.56
CA PHE A 237 -5.77 -2.33 12.96
C PHE A 237 -4.62 -1.51 13.55
N PHE A 238 -3.90 -2.05 14.54
CA PHE A 238 -2.79 -1.34 15.19
C PHE A 238 -1.51 -1.31 14.34
N LEU A 239 -1.25 -2.29 13.47
CA LEU A 239 -0.12 -2.21 12.52
C LEU A 239 -0.29 -1.01 11.57
N TYR A 240 -1.52 -0.73 11.14
CA TYR A 240 -1.81 0.44 10.30
C TYR A 240 -1.58 1.78 11.01
N PHE A 241 -1.62 1.84 12.35
CA PHE A 241 -1.20 3.02 13.09
C PHE A 241 0.27 3.36 12.89
N GLY A 242 1.14 2.36 12.90
CA GLY A 242 2.55 2.54 12.57
C GLY A 242 2.77 2.91 11.11
N ILE A 243 2.16 2.15 10.18
CA ILE A 243 2.36 2.35 8.74
C ILE A 243 1.89 3.74 8.32
N LYS A 244 0.61 4.06 8.55
CA LYS A 244 0.01 5.29 8.03
C LYS A 244 0.31 6.49 8.90
N GLY A 245 0.58 6.33 10.19
CA GLY A 245 1.07 7.41 11.05
C GLY A 245 2.41 7.94 10.55
N THR A 246 3.36 7.05 10.31
CA THR A 246 4.69 7.45 9.82
C THR A 246 4.64 8.02 8.41
N LEU A 247 3.96 7.34 7.47
CA LEU A 247 4.01 7.74 6.06
C LEU A 247 3.19 9.00 5.75
N ASN A 248 2.01 9.18 6.36
CA ASN A 248 1.15 10.31 6.03
C ASN A 248 1.68 11.63 6.59
N PHE A 249 2.30 11.60 7.77
CA PHE A 249 2.65 12.82 8.51
C PHE A 249 4.12 13.19 8.44
N PHE A 250 5.00 12.37 7.84
CA PHE A 250 6.42 12.70 7.71
C PHE A 250 6.62 14.06 7.04
N SER A 251 6.13 14.22 5.81
CA SER A 251 6.26 15.46 5.03
C SER A 251 5.64 16.66 5.74
N LEU A 252 4.46 16.47 6.35
CA LEU A 252 3.77 17.52 7.10
C LEU A 252 4.57 18.00 8.30
N ARG A 253 5.12 17.06 9.10
CA ARG A 253 5.94 17.34 10.28
C ARG A 253 7.22 18.08 9.92
N VAL A 254 7.97 17.58 8.93
CA VAL A 254 9.29 18.15 8.61
C VAL A 254 9.16 19.53 7.97
N VAL A 255 8.08 19.80 7.23
CA VAL A 255 7.84 21.14 6.66
C VAL A 255 7.30 22.10 7.72
N ASN A 256 6.23 21.74 8.43
CA ASN A 256 5.54 22.70 9.32
C ASN A 256 6.28 22.96 10.64
N GLU A 257 6.97 21.96 11.20
CA GLU A 257 7.58 22.09 12.53
C GLU A 257 9.12 22.07 12.52
N LEU A 258 9.75 21.56 11.45
CA LEU A 258 11.23 21.60 11.29
C LEU A 258 11.70 22.53 10.16
N SER A 259 10.77 23.15 9.43
CA SER A 259 11.07 24.08 8.33
C SER A 259 11.99 23.49 7.26
N TRP A 260 11.86 22.20 6.96
CA TRP A 260 12.64 21.56 5.90
C TRP A 260 12.27 22.13 4.54
N THR A 261 13.30 22.38 3.71
CA THR A 261 13.11 22.81 2.32
C THR A 261 12.57 21.65 1.45
N PRO A 262 11.93 21.95 0.30
CA PRO A 262 11.48 20.89 -0.63
C PRO A 262 12.58 19.89 -1.01
N ASN A 263 13.83 20.36 -1.15
CA ASN A 263 14.99 19.53 -1.44
C ASN A 263 15.32 18.54 -0.31
N MET A 264 15.22 19.01 0.95
CA MET A 264 15.46 18.17 2.13
C MET A 264 14.40 17.08 2.27
N VAL A 265 13.13 17.43 2.05
CA VAL A 265 12.01 16.48 2.06
C VAL A 265 12.17 15.43 0.95
N SER A 266 12.47 15.89 -0.26
CA SER A 266 12.75 15.05 -1.42
C SER A 266 13.88 14.04 -1.13
N LEU A 267 15.00 14.51 -0.59
CA LEU A 267 16.13 13.66 -0.20
C LEU A 267 15.69 12.58 0.79
N GLY A 268 14.94 12.96 1.83
CA GLY A 268 14.41 12.02 2.81
C GLY A 268 13.54 10.92 2.19
N LEU A 269 12.59 11.30 1.33
CA LEU A 269 11.66 10.36 0.70
C LEU A 269 12.36 9.41 -0.29
N VAL A 270 13.31 9.93 -1.08
CA VAL A 270 14.11 9.10 -2.00
C VAL A 270 14.92 8.07 -1.21
N LEU A 271 15.61 8.50 -0.15
CA LEU A 271 16.42 7.59 0.69
C LEU A 271 15.55 6.58 1.45
N GLN A 272 14.40 6.99 1.96
CA GLN A 272 13.40 6.10 2.58
C GLN A 272 12.97 5.01 1.60
N THR A 273 12.72 5.37 0.36
CA THR A 273 12.24 4.44 -0.67
C THR A 273 13.33 3.42 -1.06
N LEU A 274 14.54 3.89 -1.37
CA LEU A 274 15.65 3.04 -1.78
C LEU A 274 16.09 2.09 -0.66
N THR A 275 16.25 2.62 0.55
CA THR A 275 16.66 1.82 1.72
C THR A 275 15.52 0.93 2.19
N GLY A 276 14.27 1.39 2.07
CA GLY A 276 13.08 0.64 2.40
C GLY A 276 13.01 -0.68 1.63
N ILE A 277 13.28 -0.68 0.32
CA ILE A 277 13.33 -1.92 -0.49
C ILE A 277 14.31 -2.94 0.11
N ILE A 278 15.50 -2.48 0.51
CA ILE A 278 16.55 -3.34 1.07
C ILE A 278 16.10 -3.90 2.43
N ILE A 279 15.61 -3.04 3.33
CA ILE A 279 15.15 -3.44 4.68
C ILE A 279 13.99 -4.44 4.57
N ILE A 280 13.01 -4.18 3.70
CA ILE A 280 11.86 -5.06 3.48
C ILE A 280 12.34 -6.45 2.98
N ALA A 281 13.28 -6.48 2.04
CA ALA A 281 13.83 -7.75 1.53
C ALA A 281 14.59 -8.53 2.61
N VAL A 282 15.38 -7.83 3.44
CA VAL A 282 16.09 -8.44 4.58
C VAL A 282 15.10 -8.96 5.62
N ASN A 283 14.08 -8.18 5.97
CA ASN A 283 13.06 -8.56 6.94
C ASN A 283 12.22 -9.74 6.48
N GLY A 284 11.90 -9.82 5.18
CA GLY A 284 11.24 -11.00 4.59
C GLY A 284 12.06 -12.27 4.78
N LYS A 285 13.35 -12.24 4.43
CA LYS A 285 14.27 -13.38 4.66
C LYS A 285 14.44 -13.69 6.15
N MET A 286 14.49 -12.66 6.99
CA MET A 286 14.60 -12.81 8.44
C MET A 286 13.38 -13.55 9.00
N MET A 287 12.17 -13.23 8.54
CA MET A 287 10.97 -13.97 8.96
C MET A 287 11.10 -15.46 8.67
N ASP A 288 11.73 -15.86 7.57
CA ASP A 288 11.90 -17.26 7.19
C ASP A 288 12.98 -18.00 8.00
N THR A 289 14.01 -17.29 8.49
CA THR A 289 15.19 -17.93 9.12
C THR A 289 15.12 -18.01 10.64
N ILE A 290 14.70 -16.94 11.33
CA ILE A 290 14.74 -16.87 12.80
C ILE A 290 13.40 -17.23 13.48
N GLY A 291 12.38 -17.54 12.70
CA GLY A 291 11.01 -17.80 13.15
C GLY A 291 10.13 -16.54 13.12
N ARG A 292 8.82 -16.74 13.07
CA ARG A 292 7.84 -15.67 12.81
C ARG A 292 7.69 -14.73 14.00
N LYS A 293 7.56 -15.24 15.23
CA LYS A 293 7.39 -14.37 16.40
C LYS A 293 8.64 -13.54 16.68
N ARG A 294 9.82 -14.16 16.60
CA ARG A 294 11.09 -13.47 16.84
C ARG A 294 11.34 -12.39 15.80
N ALA A 295 11.13 -12.69 14.53
CA ALA A 295 11.24 -11.69 13.47
C ALA A 295 10.20 -10.57 13.63
N ALA A 296 8.93 -10.91 13.88
CA ALA A 296 7.88 -9.91 14.13
C ALA A 296 8.22 -8.99 15.31
N THR A 297 8.80 -9.54 16.38
CA THR A 297 9.25 -8.77 17.55
C THR A 297 10.31 -7.75 17.16
N MET A 298 11.36 -8.16 16.46
CA MET A 298 12.43 -7.25 16.02
C MET A 298 11.88 -6.18 15.07
N ILE A 299 11.08 -6.59 14.09
CA ILE A 299 10.54 -5.69 13.08
C ILE A 299 9.64 -4.63 13.73
N ILE A 300 8.69 -5.05 14.58
CA ILE A 300 7.74 -4.12 15.21
C ILE A 300 8.43 -3.19 16.20
N ILE A 301 9.33 -3.69 17.04
CA ILE A 301 10.05 -2.85 18.02
C ILE A 301 10.91 -1.81 17.30
N LEU A 302 11.76 -2.23 16.36
CA LEU A 302 12.63 -1.31 15.63
C LEU A 302 11.79 -0.31 14.81
N GLY A 303 10.71 -0.77 14.18
CA GLY A 303 9.76 0.11 13.48
C GLY A 303 9.14 1.17 14.37
N CYS A 304 8.69 0.80 15.58
CA CYS A 304 8.15 1.75 16.55
C CYS A 304 9.22 2.72 17.04
N VAL A 305 10.39 2.23 17.44
CA VAL A 305 11.50 3.05 17.96
C VAL A 305 11.94 4.09 16.92
N PHE A 306 12.28 3.66 15.71
CA PHE A 306 12.71 4.60 14.67
C PHE A 306 11.60 5.57 14.24
N SER A 307 10.34 5.12 14.23
CA SER A 307 9.20 6.01 13.94
C SER A 307 9.04 7.07 15.04
N VAL A 308 9.02 6.68 16.31
CA VAL A 308 8.91 7.63 17.44
C VAL A 308 10.07 8.62 17.43
N LEU A 309 11.30 8.16 17.19
CA LEU A 309 12.47 9.03 17.07
C LEU A 309 12.35 10.01 15.90
N THR A 310 11.79 9.59 14.76
CA THR A 310 11.56 10.46 13.60
C THR A 310 10.68 11.67 13.95
N PHE A 311 9.66 11.50 14.80
CA PHE A 311 8.71 12.56 15.12
C PHE A 311 9.08 13.40 16.36
N THR A 312 9.94 12.87 17.24
CA THR A 312 10.36 13.53 18.50
C THR A 312 11.68 14.29 18.36
N LEU A 313 12.59 13.83 17.49
CA LEU A 313 13.87 14.49 17.25
C LEU A 313 13.71 15.75 16.39
N LYS A 314 14.69 16.65 16.48
CA LYS A 314 14.72 17.92 15.74
C LYS A 314 15.93 18.08 14.82
N SER A 315 17.03 17.37 15.10
CA SER A 315 18.25 17.43 14.29
C SER A 315 18.01 16.83 12.90
N PHE A 316 18.38 17.57 11.85
CA PHE A 316 18.21 17.15 10.45
C PHE A 316 18.76 15.74 10.20
N TYR A 317 20.03 15.50 10.55
CA TYR A 317 20.70 14.22 10.29
C TYR A 317 20.06 13.05 11.05
N LEU A 318 19.66 13.28 12.30
CA LEU A 318 19.05 12.23 13.11
C LEU A 318 17.63 11.91 12.63
N VAL A 319 16.82 12.92 12.32
CA VAL A 319 15.47 12.74 11.76
C VAL A 319 15.56 12.04 10.41
N LEU A 320 16.49 12.43 9.55
CA LEU A 320 16.72 11.78 8.26
C LEU A 320 17.05 10.30 8.44
N PHE A 321 18.07 9.97 9.25
CA PHE A 321 18.46 8.59 9.52
C PHE A 321 17.31 7.76 10.11
N CYS A 322 16.63 8.27 11.14
CA CYS A 322 15.52 7.58 11.77
C CYS A 322 14.36 7.38 10.79
N SER A 323 14.07 8.36 9.93
CA SER A 323 12.97 8.26 8.96
C SER A 323 13.23 7.17 7.91
N ILE A 324 14.48 7.04 7.46
CA ILE A 324 14.91 6.01 6.51
C ILE A 324 14.70 4.61 7.11
N MET A 325 15.16 4.42 8.35
CA MET A 325 14.98 3.16 9.07
C MET A 325 13.50 2.90 9.35
N ALA A 326 12.76 3.90 9.82
CA ALA A 326 11.34 3.81 10.10
C ALA A 326 10.56 3.34 8.87
N ALA A 327 10.76 3.96 7.71
CA ALA A 327 10.06 3.63 6.47
C ALA A 327 10.24 2.15 6.06
N GLY A 328 11.46 1.60 6.18
CA GLY A 328 11.71 0.18 5.88
C GLY A 328 11.03 -0.78 6.86
N PHE A 329 11.13 -0.50 8.17
CA PHE A 329 10.54 -1.36 9.20
C PHE A 329 9.01 -1.29 9.23
N VAL A 330 8.41 -0.09 9.14
CA VAL A 330 6.93 0.03 9.16
C VAL A 330 6.30 -0.60 7.91
N ASN A 331 6.89 -0.46 6.72
CA ASN A 331 6.39 -1.17 5.54
C ASN A 331 6.51 -2.70 5.69
N SER A 332 7.49 -3.19 6.45
CA SER A 332 7.62 -4.61 6.76
C SER A 332 6.49 -5.12 7.68
N PHE A 333 5.69 -4.25 8.30
CA PHE A 333 4.51 -4.66 9.07
C PHE A 333 3.46 -5.33 8.18
N LEU A 334 3.35 -4.91 6.91
CA LEU A 334 2.49 -5.57 5.93
C LEU A 334 2.91 -7.03 5.71
N ILE A 335 4.22 -7.31 5.70
CA ILE A 335 4.74 -8.68 5.58
C ILE A 335 4.43 -9.47 6.84
N VAL A 336 4.63 -8.88 8.03
CA VAL A 336 4.31 -9.54 9.30
C VAL A 336 2.84 -9.93 9.35
N GLY A 337 1.93 -8.97 9.11
CA GLY A 337 0.49 -9.22 9.15
C GLY A 337 0.04 -10.25 8.09
N SER A 338 0.56 -10.14 6.86
CA SER A 338 0.15 -11.03 5.77
C SER A 338 0.66 -12.45 5.94
N THR A 339 1.91 -12.63 6.35
CA THR A 339 2.49 -13.95 6.62
C THR A 339 1.76 -14.65 7.76
N LEU A 340 1.52 -13.96 8.88
CA LEU A 340 0.80 -14.53 10.01
C LEU A 340 -0.65 -14.90 9.64
N THR A 341 -1.35 -14.03 8.91
CA THR A 341 -2.72 -14.32 8.43
C THR A 341 -2.71 -15.54 7.49
N ASN A 342 -1.74 -15.64 6.58
CA ASN A 342 -1.70 -16.75 5.63
C ASN A 342 -1.34 -18.09 6.27
N GLU A 343 -0.53 -18.10 7.34
CA GLU A 343 -0.12 -19.33 8.02
C GLU A 343 -1.15 -19.83 9.05
N LEU A 344 -1.95 -18.93 9.65
CA LEU A 344 -2.95 -19.30 10.66
C LEU A 344 -4.21 -19.94 10.08
N PHE A 345 -4.59 -19.55 8.86
CA PHE A 345 -5.84 -19.98 8.25
C PHE A 345 -5.59 -21.02 7.15
N PRO A 346 -6.41 -22.09 7.10
CA PRO A 346 -6.30 -23.12 6.07
C PRO A 346 -6.58 -22.52 4.68
N THR A 347 -6.04 -23.17 3.65
CA THR A 347 -6.03 -22.66 2.27
C THR A 347 -7.42 -22.26 1.76
N GLU A 348 -8.46 -23.01 2.15
CA GLU A 348 -9.86 -22.80 1.76
C GLU A 348 -10.44 -21.46 2.23
N ILE A 349 -10.08 -21.00 3.43
CA ILE A 349 -10.62 -19.76 4.02
C ILE A 349 -9.59 -18.62 4.10
N ARG A 350 -8.34 -18.88 3.71
CA ARG A 350 -7.21 -17.94 3.81
C ARG A 350 -7.47 -16.62 3.11
N ALA A 351 -8.00 -16.66 1.89
CA ALA A 351 -8.30 -15.45 1.12
C ALA A 351 -9.36 -14.59 1.82
N ASN A 352 -10.42 -15.21 2.35
CA ASN A 352 -11.46 -14.53 3.12
C ASN A 352 -10.94 -14.02 4.46
N ALA A 353 -10.04 -14.76 5.12
CA ALA A 353 -9.42 -14.31 6.37
C ALA A 353 -8.61 -13.03 6.15
N MET A 354 -7.80 -12.98 5.09
CA MET A 354 -7.10 -11.75 4.68
C MET A 354 -8.08 -10.62 4.32
N ALA A 355 -9.15 -10.92 3.59
CA ALA A 355 -10.15 -9.92 3.23
C ALA A 355 -10.76 -9.25 4.47
N TRP A 356 -11.18 -10.05 5.47
CA TRP A 356 -11.74 -9.53 6.70
C TRP A 356 -10.70 -8.84 7.59
N SER A 357 -9.55 -9.47 7.82
CA SER A 357 -8.60 -8.98 8.82
C SER A 357 -7.87 -7.73 8.34
N ASN A 358 -7.42 -7.73 7.09
CA ASN A 358 -6.63 -6.65 6.53
C ASN A 358 -7.53 -5.58 5.86
N ASN A 359 -8.34 -5.97 4.87
CA ASN A 359 -9.02 -5.02 4.00
C ASN A 359 -10.28 -4.39 4.60
N ILE A 360 -11.03 -5.14 5.43
CA ILE A 360 -12.27 -4.64 6.04
C ILE A 360 -11.96 -4.03 7.42
N VAL A 361 -11.46 -4.82 8.36
CA VAL A 361 -11.28 -4.35 9.74
C VAL A 361 -9.95 -3.62 9.92
N GLY A 362 -8.85 -4.16 9.38
CA GLY A 362 -7.52 -3.56 9.47
C GLY A 362 -7.48 -2.13 8.92
N ARG A 363 -8.06 -1.89 7.75
CA ARG A 363 -8.11 -0.56 7.12
C ARG A 363 -8.88 0.49 7.92
N ILE A 364 -9.73 0.09 8.87
CA ILE A 364 -10.33 1.05 9.83
C ILE A 364 -9.21 1.75 10.63
N GLY A 365 -8.13 1.05 10.95
CA GLY A 365 -6.95 1.66 11.58
C GLY A 365 -6.32 2.72 10.67
N GLN A 366 -6.11 2.40 9.40
CA GLN A 366 -5.62 3.37 8.40
C GLN A 366 -6.53 4.60 8.26
N ILE A 367 -7.84 4.44 8.36
CA ILE A 367 -8.82 5.53 8.30
C ILE A 367 -8.81 6.34 9.60
N ALA A 368 -8.68 5.70 10.76
CA ALA A 368 -8.72 6.37 12.06
C ALA A 368 -7.47 7.21 12.31
N VAL A 369 -6.29 6.74 11.90
CA VAL A 369 -4.99 7.35 12.22
C VAL A 369 -4.92 8.85 11.93
N PRO A 370 -5.26 9.35 10.73
CA PRO A 370 -5.11 10.76 10.46
C PRO A 370 -5.97 11.64 11.36
N THR A 371 -7.22 11.25 11.59
CA THR A 371 -8.15 11.92 12.50
C THR A 371 -7.65 11.90 13.95
N VAL A 372 -7.20 10.74 14.44
CA VAL A 372 -6.69 10.60 15.81
C VAL A 372 -5.47 11.48 16.02
N VAL A 373 -4.48 11.39 15.11
CA VAL A 373 -3.24 12.16 15.18
C VAL A 373 -3.52 13.66 15.16
N THR A 374 -4.33 14.16 14.23
CA THR A 374 -4.53 15.62 14.10
C THR A 374 -5.40 16.20 15.21
N THR A 375 -6.31 15.41 15.78
CA THR A 375 -7.10 15.82 16.96
C THR A 375 -6.21 15.88 18.20
N MET A 376 -5.27 14.95 18.36
CA MET A 376 -4.27 14.99 19.43
C MET A 376 -3.24 16.11 19.22
N ALA A 377 -2.92 16.43 17.96
CA ALA A 377 -1.94 17.46 17.60
C ALA A 377 -2.31 18.86 18.10
N VAL A 378 -3.60 19.12 18.35
CA VAL A 378 -4.10 20.38 18.91
C VAL A 378 -3.50 20.68 20.28
N TRP A 379 -3.28 19.63 21.08
CA TRP A 379 -2.83 19.74 22.46
C TRP A 379 -1.34 19.40 22.61
N LEU A 380 -0.86 18.44 21.82
CA LEU A 380 0.49 17.85 21.96
C LEU A 380 1.50 18.39 20.94
N GLY A 381 1.04 19.06 19.88
CA GLY A 381 1.81 19.28 18.66
C GLY A 381 1.78 18.05 17.74
N LEU A 382 2.01 18.26 16.43
CA LEU A 382 1.89 17.21 15.42
C LEU A 382 2.94 16.12 15.62
N GLY A 383 4.18 16.50 15.93
CA GLY A 383 5.26 15.55 16.22
C GLY A 383 4.91 14.58 17.35
N ASN A 384 4.57 15.09 18.53
CA ASN A 384 4.27 14.25 19.68
C ASN A 384 2.99 13.43 19.49
N ALA A 385 1.95 14.01 18.90
CA ALA A 385 0.72 13.29 18.60
C ALA A 385 0.97 12.10 17.65
N THR A 386 1.78 12.31 16.62
CA THR A 386 2.17 11.24 15.69
C THR A 386 3.03 10.19 16.39
N ALA A 387 3.98 10.61 17.24
CA ALA A 387 4.82 9.71 18.03
C ALA A 387 3.99 8.75 18.91
N VAL A 388 2.93 9.23 19.54
CA VAL A 388 2.01 8.38 20.32
C VAL A 388 1.31 7.36 19.41
N ALA A 389 0.78 7.80 18.26
CA ALA A 389 0.09 6.92 17.33
C ALA A 389 1.01 5.81 16.79
N VAL A 390 2.25 6.14 16.39
CA VAL A 390 3.19 5.16 15.80
C VAL A 390 3.80 4.21 16.83
N ALA A 391 3.57 4.43 18.13
CA ALA A 391 3.92 3.49 19.20
C ALA A 391 2.85 2.41 19.44
N LEU A 392 1.60 2.63 19.00
CA LEU A 392 0.49 1.68 19.18
C LEU A 392 0.69 0.29 18.53
N PRO A 393 1.51 0.08 17.48
CA PRO A 393 1.85 -1.26 17.01
C PRO A 393 2.50 -2.17 18.07
N VAL A 394 3.00 -1.63 19.19
CA VAL A 394 3.42 -2.44 20.34
C VAL A 394 2.25 -3.28 20.88
N ILE A 395 1.00 -2.80 20.77
CA ILE A 395 -0.19 -3.59 21.11
C ILE A 395 -0.32 -4.78 20.16
N SER A 396 -0.09 -4.61 18.85
CA SER A 396 -0.05 -5.73 17.90
C SER A 396 1.00 -6.75 18.32
N LEU A 397 2.18 -6.31 18.76
CA LEU A 397 3.23 -7.21 19.23
C LEU A 397 2.80 -8.00 20.47
N LEU A 398 2.18 -7.36 21.46
CA LEU A 398 1.65 -8.04 22.64
C LEU A 398 0.61 -9.10 22.25
N LEU A 399 -0.29 -8.78 21.31
CA LEU A 399 -1.28 -9.72 20.79
C LEU A 399 -0.63 -10.91 20.06
N ILE A 400 0.41 -10.67 19.25
CA ILE A 400 1.17 -11.70 18.54
C ILE A 400 1.83 -12.65 19.55
N LEU A 401 2.48 -12.10 20.57
CA LEU A 401 3.21 -12.90 21.56
C LEU A 401 2.27 -13.72 22.44
N ALA A 402 1.15 -13.13 22.88
CA ALA A 402 0.21 -13.75 23.80
C ALA A 402 -0.72 -14.78 23.16
N PHE A 403 -1.24 -14.53 21.94
CA PHE A 403 -2.36 -15.31 21.40
C PHE A 403 -2.03 -16.16 20.18
N LEU A 404 -0.93 -15.90 19.48
CA LEU A 404 -0.59 -16.68 18.28
C LEU A 404 0.36 -17.82 18.61
N PRO A 405 0.26 -18.98 17.93
CA PRO A 405 1.31 -20.00 17.96
C PRO A 405 2.56 -19.55 17.19
N GLU A 406 3.71 -20.17 17.45
CA GLU A 406 4.88 -20.02 16.58
C GLU A 406 4.68 -20.88 15.32
N THR A 407 4.60 -20.25 14.15
CA THR A 407 4.34 -20.92 12.87
C THR A 407 5.63 -21.12 12.05
N GLY A 408 6.75 -20.51 12.47
CA GLY A 408 8.02 -20.49 11.73
C GLY A 408 8.92 -21.71 11.89
N LYS A 409 8.49 -22.74 12.62
CA LYS A 409 9.16 -24.03 12.66
C LYS A 409 8.17 -25.09 12.24
N LYS A 410 8.19 -25.45 10.95
CA LYS A 410 7.88 -26.83 10.58
C LYS A 410 8.76 -27.69 11.48
N GLU A 411 8.14 -28.58 12.24
CA GLU A 411 8.79 -29.73 12.83
C GLU A 411 9.73 -30.32 11.78
N ALA A 412 11.03 -30.12 11.97
CA ALA A 412 12.00 -31.04 11.41
C ALA A 412 11.70 -32.36 12.12
N ALA A 413 10.90 -33.19 11.47
CA ALA A 413 10.66 -34.56 11.85
C ALA A 413 12.00 -35.21 12.20
N LYS A 414 12.16 -35.53 13.48
CA LYS A 414 12.92 -36.66 13.98
C LYS A 414 12.15 -37.27 15.14
#